data_AF-A0A373HRN9-F1
#
_entry.id   AF-A0A373HRN9-F1
#
_cell.length_a   1.000
_cell.length_b   1.000
_cell.length_c   1.000
_cell.angle_alpha   90.00
_cell.angle_beta   90.00
_cell.angle_gamma   90.00
#
_symmetry.space_group_name_H-M   'P 1'
#
loop_
_entity.id
_entity.type
_entity.pdbx_description
1 polymer ?
#
loop_
_entity_poly.entity_id
_entity_poly.type
_entity_poly.pdbx_seq_one_letter_code
_entity_poly.pdbx_strand_id
1 'polypeptide(L)' 'MSEITKHALEDSLKVLLLRKPFNKITIGDLTKECGINRMTFYYHFTDMHHLLSWIILDEIH' A
#
# COMPACT_ATOMS: atom_id res chain seq x y z
N MET A 1 0.18 -1.30 16.47
CA MET A 1 -0.41 -1.58 15.14
C MET A 1 0.19 -2.85 14.58
N SER A 2 -0.50 -3.55 13.67
CA SER A 2 -0.03 -4.81 13.10
C SER A 2 0.87 -4.58 11.89
N GLU A 3 2.14 -4.99 11.98
CA GLU A 3 3.06 -5.02 10.83
C GLU A 3 2.52 -5.91 9.70
N ILE A 4 1.68 -6.91 10.02
CA ILE A 4 1.02 -7.78 9.04
C ILE A 4 0.20 -6.96 8.03
N THR A 5 -0.54 -5.94 8.50
CA THR A 5 -1.36 -5.11 7.60
C THR A 5 -0.50 -4.23 6.69
N LYS A 6 0.66 -3.76 7.19
CA LYS A 6 1.59 -2.94 6.40
C LYS A 6 2.22 -3.75 5.28
N HIS A 7 2.65 -4.99 5.56
CA HIS A 7 3.15 -5.91 4.53
C HIS A 7 2.05 -6.37 3.55
N ALA A 8 0.81 -6.59 4.02
CA ALA A 8 -0.31 -6.90 3.11
C ALA A 8 -0.59 -5.74 2.12
N LEU A 9 -0.47 -4.50 2.58
CA LEU A 9 -0.59 -3.31 1.75
C LEU A 9 0.57 -3.17 0.75
N GLU A 10 1.79 -3.51 1.17
CA GLU A 10 2.97 -3.59 0.31
C GLU A 10 2.78 -4.61 -0.82
N ASP A 11 2.42 -5.85 -0.49
CA ASP A 11 2.19 -6.92 -1.46
C ASP A 11 1.11 -6.52 -2.47
N SER A 12 0.02 -5.94 -1.97
CA SER A 12 -1.08 -5.45 -2.82
C SER A 12 -0.62 -4.33 -3.75
N LEU A 13 0.22 -3.41 -3.27
CA LEU A 13 0.75 -2.34 -4.10
C LEU A 13 1.69 -2.91 -5.18
N LYS A 14 2.56 -3.85 -4.84
CA LYS A 14 3.46 -4.54 -5.79
C LYS A 14 2.66 -5.23 -6.89
N VAL A 15 1.57 -5.94 -6.54
CA VAL A 15 0.68 -6.57 -7.53
C VAL A 15 0.03 -5.55 -8.47
N LEU A 16 -0.44 -4.42 -7.94
CA LEU A 16 -1.06 -3.37 -8.77
C LEU A 16 -0.07 -2.67 -9.69
N LEU A 17 1.18 -2.49 -9.24
CA LEU A 17 2.27 -1.92 -10.05
C LEU A 17 2.62 -2.78 -11.27
N LEU A 18 2.40 -4.10 -11.20
CA LEU A 18 2.54 -4.98 -12.37
C LEU A 18 1.46 -4.75 -13.43
N ARG A 19 0.32 -4.14 -13.07
CA ARG A 19 -0.85 -4.00 -13.94
C ARG A 19 -1.03 -2.57 -14.47
N LYS A 20 -0.61 -1.55 -13.72
CA LYS A 20 -0.77 -0.14 -14.10
C LYS A 20 0.28 0.76 -13.43
N PRO A 21 0.63 1.90 -14.05
CA PRO A 21 1.60 2.83 -13.48
C PRO A 21 1.10 3.43 -12.15
N PHE A 22 2.04 3.73 -11.24
CA PHE A 22 1.76 4.20 -9.88
C PHE A 22 0.78 5.37 -9.81
N ASN A 23 0.95 6.37 -10.68
CA ASN A 23 0.08 7.56 -10.74
C ASN A 23 -1.38 7.28 -11.16
N LYS A 24 -1.69 6.04 -11.58
CA LYS A 24 -3.05 5.56 -11.88
C LYS A 24 -3.59 4.60 -10.82
N ILE A 25 -2.80 4.27 -9.79
CA ILE A 25 -3.24 3.47 -8.66
C ILE A 25 -3.85 4.40 -7.62
N THR A 26 -5.10 4.15 -7.25
CA THR A 26 -5.78 4.87 -6.17
C THR A 26 -5.73 4.06 -4.87
N ILE A 27 -5.91 4.74 -3.73
CA ILE A 27 -6.13 4.08 -2.43
C ILE A 27 -7.33 3.11 -2.52
N GLY A 28 -8.34 3.45 -3.34
CA GLY A 28 -9.48 2.57 -3.60
C GLY A 28 -9.09 1.25 -4.27
N ASP A 29 -8.23 1.29 -5.28
CA ASP A 29 -7.70 0.09 -5.92
C ASP A 29 -6.91 -0.76 -4.93
N LEU A 30 -6.02 -0.12 -4.17
CA LEU A 30 -5.14 -0.78 -3.22
C LEU A 30 -5.92 -1.48 -2.12
N THR A 31 -6.83 -0.75 -1.47
CA THR A 31 -7.67 -1.29 -0.39
C THR A 31 -8.56 -2.42 -0.88
N LYS A 32 -9.05 -2.35 -2.12
CA LYS A 32 -9.80 -3.44 -2.76
C LYS A 32 -8.93 -4.68 -3.01
N GLU A 33 -7.72 -4.53 -3.55
CA GLU A 33 -6.79 -5.65 -3.77
C GLU A 33 -6.39 -6.30 -2.43
N CYS A 34 -6.15 -5.49 -1.40
CA CYS A 34 -5.78 -5.94 -0.06
C CYS A 34 -6.94 -6.54 0.75
N GLY A 35 -8.19 -6.31 0.35
CA GLY A 35 -9.38 -6.75 1.09
C GLY A 35 -9.66 -5.97 2.37
N ILE A 36 -9.23 -4.70 2.46
CA ILE A 36 -9.45 -3.84 3.63
C ILE A 36 -10.27 -2.59 3.26
N ASN A 37 -10.71 -1.83 4.26
CA ASN A 37 -11.35 -0.54 4.01
C ASN A 37 -10.31 0.61 4.00
N ARG A 38 -10.72 1.78 3.49
CA ARG A 38 -9.85 2.96 3.40
C ARG A 38 -9.43 3.52 4.76
N MET A 39 -10.26 3.42 5.80
CA MET A 39 -9.88 3.88 7.14
C MET A 39 -8.72 3.05 7.70
N THR A 40 -8.69 1.74 7.43
CA THR A 40 -7.57 0.88 7.79
C THR A 40 -6.29 1.34 7.09
N PHE A 41 -6.34 1.68 5.79
CA PHE A 41 -5.18 2.29 5.11
C PHE A 41 -4.71 3.56 5.82
N TYR A 42 -5.64 4.49 6.10
CA TYR A 42 -5.30 5.78 6.73
C TYR A 42 -4.81 5.68 8.18
N TYR A 43 -5.08 4.56 8.85
CA TYR A 43 -4.49 4.28 10.15
C TYR A 43 -2.99 4.05 10.05
N HIS A 44 -2.50 3.49 8.94
CA HIS A 44 -1.08 3.18 8.71
C HIS A 44 -0.34 4.25 7.89
N PHE A 45 -0.98 4.79 6.85
CA PHE A 45 -0.33 5.67 5.87
C PHE A 45 -1.23 6.85 5.52
N THR A 46 -0.63 8.02 5.33
CA THR A 46 -1.35 9.27 5.01
C THR A 46 -1.81 9.30 3.55
N ASP A 47 -1.03 8.70 2.66
CA ASP A 47 -1.24 8.68 1.22
C ASP A 47 -0.38 7.59 0.55
N MET A 48 -0.54 7.44 -0.77
CA MET A 48 0.19 6.43 -1.56
C MET A 48 1.71 6.65 -1.57
N HIS A 49 2.18 7.89 -1.48
CA HIS A 49 3.61 8.20 -1.49
C HIS A 49 4.26 7.84 -0.14
N HIS A 50 3.55 8.06 0.97
CA HIS A 50 4.01 7.60 2.28
C HIS A 50 4.16 6.07 2.31
N LEU A 51 3.18 5.32 1.80
CA LEU A 51 3.31 3.86 1.66
C LEU A 51 4.52 3.48 0.80
N LEU A 52 4.66 4.07 -0.38
CA LEU A 52 5.79 3.77 -1.28
C LEU A 52 7.14 4.06 -0.63
N SER A 53 7.25 5.20 0.07
CA SER A 53 8.48 5.58 0.77
C SER A 53 8.81 4.60 1.88
N TRP A 54 7.80 4.15 2.63
CA TRP A 54 7.99 3.13 3.65
C TRP A 54 8.50 1.80 3.06
N ILE A 55 7.89 1.31 1.98
CA ILE A 55 8.33 0.07 1.30
C ILE A 55 9.80 0.16 0.87
N ILE A 56 10.20 1.27 0.23
CA ILE A 56 11.57 1.46 -0.24
C ILE A 56 12.56 1.48 0.94
N LEU A 57 12.19 2.13 2.05
CA LEU A 57 13.05 2.18 3.24
C LEU A 57 13.14 0.82 3.95
N ASP A 58 12.06 0.04 3.93
CA ASP A 58 11.99 -1.30 4.53
C ASP A 58 12.85 -2.31 3.74
N GLU A 59 12.82 -2.27 2.40
CA GLU A 59 13.61 -3.15 1.53
C GLU A 59 15.14 -2.91 1.56
N ILE A 60 15.57 -1.77 2.10
CA ILE A 60 17.00 -1.39 2.17
C ILE A 60 17.67 -1.90 3.47
N HIS A 61 16.91 -2.47 4.41
CA HIS A 61 17.42 -3.12 5.62
C HIS A 61 17.59 -4.63 5.46
#